data_AF-A0A1W5DA47-F1
#
_entry.id   AF-A0A1W5DA47-F1
#
_cell.length_a   1.000
_cell.length_b   1.000
_cell.length_c   1.000
_cell.angle_alpha   90.00
_cell.angle_beta   90.00
_cell.angle_gamma   90.00
#
_symmetry.space_group_name_H-M   'P 1'
#
loop_
_entity.id
_entity.type
_entity.pdbx_description
1 polymer ?
#
loop_
_entity_poly.entity_id
_entity_poly.type
_entity_poly.pdbx_seq_one_letter_code
_entity_poly.pdbx_strand_id
1 'polypeptide(L)'
;MYQLLTAAILSFLIAFTHFTSSFALVNQIQNPLDDAHGLIHSVNSTGTTVPGSSPVRYGRDPLHNLFTISQLDMHPNPCVIESYCSITALGNFTADVASAHLSFKVVTRFDDGREGLMCGEDNFCKWVEVVQNGTKRCPPEKGHARLQWTVMLVGGWIPEANYTITVLVTTPEGETVSDLWTEFEMRYKD
;
A
#
# COMPACT_ATOMS: atom_id res chain seq x y z
N MET A 1 8.81 -27.37 -5.60
CA MET A 1 8.19 -26.82 -4.36
C MET A 1 8.61 -25.36 -4.13
N TYR A 2 8.64 -24.54 -5.19
CA TYR A 2 9.19 -23.17 -5.17
C TYR A 2 8.33 -22.16 -5.97
N GLN A 3 7.13 -22.56 -6.39
CA GLN A 3 6.21 -21.73 -7.19
C GLN A 3 5.04 -21.14 -6.38
N LEU A 4 5.00 -21.37 -5.06
CA LEU A 4 3.85 -21.01 -4.21
C LEU A 4 4.17 -19.95 -3.14
N LEU A 5 5.43 -19.56 -2.96
CA LEU A 5 5.84 -18.55 -1.97
C LEU A 5 5.83 -17.10 -2.52
N THR A 6 5.67 -16.92 -3.83
CA THR A 6 5.55 -15.63 -4.51
C THR A 6 4.13 -15.05 -4.47
N ALA A 7 3.16 -15.81 -3.96
CA ALA A 7 1.75 -15.41 -3.93
C ALA A 7 1.41 -14.40 -2.82
N ALA A 8 2.11 -14.42 -1.68
CA ALA A 8 1.74 -13.61 -0.50
C ALA A 8 1.94 -12.10 -0.69
N ILE A 9 2.84 -11.71 -1.59
CA ILE A 9 3.16 -10.30 -1.83
C ILE A 9 2.25 -9.72 -2.92
N LEU A 10 1.60 -10.59 -3.71
CA LEU A 10 0.41 -10.24 -4.47
C LEU A 10 -0.83 -10.33 -3.62
N SER A 11 -0.90 -11.12 -2.56
CA SER A 11 -2.00 -10.97 -1.60
C SER A 11 -1.95 -9.63 -0.86
N PHE A 12 -0.82 -8.91 -1.00
CA PHE A 12 -0.66 -7.53 -0.56
C PHE A 12 -1.27 -6.48 -1.52
N LEU A 13 -1.70 -6.86 -2.73
CA LEU A 13 -2.48 -5.96 -3.61
C LEU A 13 -3.43 -6.63 -4.61
N ILE A 14 -3.26 -7.85 -5.12
CA ILE A 14 -4.04 -8.44 -6.25
C ILE A 14 -4.48 -9.94 -6.13
N ALA A 15 -3.98 -10.78 -5.22
CA ALA A 15 -4.33 -12.22 -5.22
C ALA A 15 -5.15 -12.63 -4.00
N PHE A 16 -6.50 -12.68 -4.12
CA PHE A 16 -7.40 -13.70 -3.53
C PHE A 16 -8.90 -13.33 -3.69
N THR A 17 -9.43 -13.29 -4.92
CA THR A 17 -10.91 -13.24 -5.15
C THR A 17 -11.48 -14.41 -5.96
N HIS A 18 -10.69 -15.45 -6.24
CA HIS A 18 -11.23 -16.75 -6.67
C HIS A 18 -11.30 -17.70 -5.48
N PHE A 19 -12.16 -17.43 -4.50
CA PHE A 19 -13.01 -18.43 -3.84
C PHE A 19 -13.91 -17.73 -2.81
N THR A 20 -15.18 -18.13 -2.80
CA THR A 20 -16.28 -17.70 -1.93
C THR A 20 -16.96 -16.38 -2.29
N SER A 21 -17.90 -16.52 -3.23
CA SER A 21 -19.17 -15.80 -3.23
C SER A 21 -19.84 -15.81 -1.84
N SER A 22 -20.46 -14.67 -1.50
CA SER A 22 -21.32 -14.41 -0.32
C SER A 22 -20.54 -13.99 0.93
N PHE A 23 -20.58 -12.71 1.28
CA PHE A 23 -21.37 -12.17 2.39
C PHE A 23 -21.32 -10.64 2.32
N ALA A 24 -22.51 -10.03 2.30
CA ALA A 24 -22.66 -8.61 2.56
C ALA A 24 -22.44 -8.37 4.07
N LEU A 25 -21.61 -7.40 4.41
CA LEU A 25 -21.70 -6.68 5.68
C LEU A 25 -21.11 -5.29 5.51
N VAL A 26 -22.00 -4.38 5.13
CA VAL A 26 -21.92 -2.96 5.46
C VAL A 26 -21.86 -2.85 6.98
N ASN A 27 -20.84 -2.21 7.53
CA ASN A 27 -21.01 -1.51 8.79
C ASN A 27 -20.09 -0.30 8.91
N GLN A 28 -20.72 0.76 9.40
CA GLN A 28 -20.24 2.13 9.51
C GLN A 28 -19.04 2.23 10.46
N ILE A 29 -17.99 2.92 10.02
CA ILE A 29 -17.12 3.66 10.93
C ILE A 29 -17.45 5.14 10.69
N GLN A 30 -18.03 5.77 11.71
CA GLN A 30 -18.36 7.19 11.71
C GLN A 30 -17.08 8.02 11.62
N ASN A 31 -17.09 8.98 10.69
CA ASN A 31 -16.10 10.02 10.51
C ASN A 31 -15.85 10.83 11.80
N PRO A 32 -14.60 11.24 12.01
CA PRO A 32 -14.29 12.59 12.44
C PRO A 32 -13.45 13.27 11.34
N LEU A 33 -14.12 13.65 10.26
CA LEU A 33 -13.59 14.54 9.23
C LEU A 33 -14.08 15.94 9.56
N ASP A 34 -13.47 16.61 10.55
CA ASP A 34 -13.69 18.05 10.78
C ASP A 34 -12.48 18.82 11.35
N ASP A 35 -11.37 18.19 11.76
CA ASP A 35 -10.25 18.91 12.41
C ASP A 35 -8.92 18.96 11.62
N ALA A 36 -8.90 18.64 10.32
CA ALA A 36 -7.66 18.58 9.54
C ALA A 36 -7.14 19.92 8.98
N HIS A 37 -7.63 21.07 9.47
CA HIS A 37 -7.20 22.40 9.00
C HIS A 37 -5.97 22.97 9.75
N GLY A 38 -5.37 22.23 10.69
CA GLY A 38 -4.43 22.81 11.67
C GLY A 38 -2.98 22.35 11.68
N LEU A 39 -2.54 21.37 10.88
CA LEU A 39 -1.20 20.79 11.02
C LEU A 39 -0.43 20.70 9.69
N ILE A 40 -0.10 21.86 9.12
CA ILE A 40 1.00 21.94 8.14
C ILE A 40 2.26 22.33 8.91
N HIS A 41 2.93 21.32 9.49
CA HIS A 41 4.33 21.46 9.87
C HIS A 41 5.19 21.26 8.62
N SER A 42 5.71 22.38 8.10
CA SER A 42 6.81 22.41 7.14
C SER A 42 8.01 21.65 7.70
N VAL A 43 8.31 20.48 7.13
CA VAL A 43 9.58 19.77 7.35
C VAL A 43 10.42 19.95 6.09
N ASN A 44 11.54 20.63 6.29
CA ASN A 44 12.53 20.92 5.25
C ASN A 44 13.29 19.63 4.86
N SER A 45 13.51 19.50 3.56
CA SER A 45 13.90 18.32 2.78
C SER A 45 15.29 17.73 3.07
N THR A 46 15.31 16.48 3.55
CA THR A 46 16.25 15.40 3.17
C THR A 46 15.64 13.98 3.34
N GLY A 47 14.35 13.87 3.68
CA GLY A 47 13.80 12.68 4.34
C GLY A 47 13.14 11.68 3.38
N THR A 48 13.68 10.46 3.32
CA THR A 48 12.97 9.28 2.80
C THR A 48 11.84 8.83 3.73
N THR A 49 11.64 9.46 4.88
CA THR A 49 10.61 9.08 5.86
C THR A 49 9.23 9.54 5.41
N VAL A 50 8.25 8.63 5.45
CA VAL A 50 6.83 8.97 5.25
C VAL A 50 6.21 9.23 6.63
N PRO A 51 5.59 10.40 6.88
CA PRO A 51 4.91 10.66 8.14
C PRO A 51 3.74 9.69 8.39
N GLY A 52 3.37 9.45 9.65
CA GLY A 52 2.24 8.60 10.03
C GLY A 52 2.65 7.38 10.87
N SER A 53 1.66 6.56 11.19
CA SER A 53 1.79 5.36 12.04
C SER A 53 2.11 4.14 11.19
N SER A 54 3.30 4.13 10.57
CA SER A 54 3.77 3.00 9.77
C SER A 54 5.31 2.94 9.72
N PRO A 55 5.91 1.79 9.36
CA PRO A 55 7.34 1.68 9.13
C PRO A 55 7.74 2.06 7.70
N VAL A 56 6.84 2.67 6.93
CA VAL A 56 7.02 2.93 5.49
C VAL A 56 7.90 4.15 5.26
N ARG A 57 8.72 4.07 4.23
CA ARG A 57 9.62 5.10 3.73
C ARG A 57 9.50 5.13 2.22
N TYR A 58 9.95 6.21 1.61
CA TYR A 58 10.21 6.23 0.18
C TYR A 58 11.47 5.44 -0.14
N GLY A 59 11.40 4.61 -1.18
CA GLY A 59 12.57 3.86 -1.68
C GLY A 59 13.55 4.75 -2.46
N ARG A 60 13.06 5.81 -3.09
CA ARG A 60 13.81 6.84 -3.81
C ARG A 60 13.24 8.23 -3.51
N ASP A 61 13.86 9.29 -4.04
CA ASP A 61 13.32 10.64 -3.92
C ASP A 61 11.88 10.72 -4.47
N PRO A 62 10.88 11.10 -3.65
CA PRO A 62 9.49 11.15 -4.09
C PRO A 62 9.18 12.30 -5.05
N LEU A 63 10.10 13.22 -5.30
CA LEU A 63 9.88 14.40 -6.15
C LEU A 63 9.36 14.03 -7.56
N HIS A 64 9.69 12.84 -8.05
CA HIS A 64 9.28 12.35 -9.36
C HIS A 64 8.13 11.33 -9.32
N ASN A 65 7.55 11.07 -8.15
CA ASN A 65 6.40 10.18 -8.03
C ASN A 65 5.13 10.93 -8.45
N LEU A 66 4.23 10.25 -9.18
CA LEU A 66 2.91 10.80 -9.48
C LEU A 66 2.07 10.96 -8.21
N PHE A 67 2.25 10.12 -7.20
CA PHE A 67 1.62 10.26 -5.90
C PHE A 67 2.65 10.54 -4.80
N THR A 68 2.56 11.73 -4.20
CA THR A 68 3.33 12.08 -3.00
C THR A 68 2.48 11.87 -1.77
N ILE A 69 2.95 11.01 -0.87
CA ILE A 69 2.35 10.67 0.41
C ILE A 69 2.75 11.71 1.47
N SER A 70 1.76 12.35 2.06
CA SER A 70 1.93 13.25 3.22
C SER A 70 1.74 12.51 4.54
N GLN A 71 0.98 11.41 4.56
CA GLN A 71 0.79 10.57 5.74
C GLN A 71 0.46 9.13 5.34
N LEU A 72 1.00 8.13 6.02
CA LEU A 72 0.66 6.72 5.87
C LEU A 72 0.51 6.04 7.23
N ASP A 73 -0.70 5.53 7.48
CA ASP A 73 -1.05 4.77 8.68
C ASP A 73 -1.34 3.32 8.33
N MET A 74 -0.90 2.43 9.19
CA MET A 74 -1.10 0.98 9.10
C MET A 74 -1.74 0.47 10.39
N HIS A 75 -2.69 -0.46 10.30
CA HIS A 75 -3.30 -1.06 11.49
C HIS A 75 -3.64 -2.55 11.30
N PRO A 76 -3.14 -3.45 12.16
CA PRO A 76 -2.15 -3.20 13.21
C PRO A 76 -0.80 -2.76 12.62
N ASN A 77 0.05 -2.13 13.43
CA ASN A 77 1.39 -1.69 13.03
C ASN A 77 2.45 -2.28 13.98
N PRO A 78 3.32 -3.20 13.53
CA PRO A 78 3.33 -3.79 12.18
C PRO A 78 2.09 -4.67 11.93
N CYS A 79 1.81 -4.98 10.66
CA CYS A 79 0.78 -5.97 10.33
C CYS A 79 1.12 -7.34 10.95
N VAL A 80 0.11 -8.12 11.32
CA VAL A 80 0.28 -9.46 11.93
C VAL A 80 -0.33 -10.55 11.06
N ILE A 81 0.29 -11.73 11.06
CA ILE A 81 -0.19 -12.91 10.33
C ILE A 81 -1.48 -13.44 10.99
N GLU A 82 -2.37 -14.03 10.19
CA GLU A 82 -3.74 -14.43 10.52
C GLU A 82 -4.67 -13.26 10.91
N SER A 83 -4.39 -12.06 10.38
CA SER A 83 -5.23 -10.88 10.59
C SER A 83 -5.36 -10.04 9.32
N TYR A 84 -6.39 -9.19 9.34
CA TYR A 84 -6.47 -8.05 8.43
C TYR A 84 -5.50 -6.97 8.85
N CYS A 85 -4.87 -6.34 7.86
CA CYS A 85 -4.10 -5.12 8.00
C CYS A 85 -4.70 -4.04 7.11
N SER A 86 -5.18 -2.96 7.71
CA SER A 86 -5.71 -1.80 7.02
C SER A 86 -4.61 -0.78 6.80
N ILE A 87 -4.54 -0.22 5.60
CA ILE A 87 -3.57 0.82 5.26
C ILE A 87 -4.33 2.01 4.70
N THR A 88 -4.00 3.20 5.20
CA THR A 88 -4.52 4.47 4.72
C THR A 88 -3.37 5.40 4.38
N ALA A 89 -3.35 5.92 3.16
CA ALA A 89 -2.39 6.92 2.73
C ALA A 89 -3.12 8.21 2.33
N LEU A 90 -2.64 9.33 2.86
CA LEU A 90 -3.02 10.67 2.44
C LEU A 90 -1.91 11.25 1.59
N GLY A 91 -2.29 11.94 0.52
CA GLY A 91 -1.30 12.52 -0.37
C GLY A 91 -1.92 13.34 -1.49
N ASN A 92 -1.09 13.59 -2.50
CA ASN A 92 -1.46 14.39 -3.67
C ASN A 92 -0.95 13.73 -4.95
N PHE A 93 -1.84 13.60 -5.94
CA PHE A 93 -1.46 13.26 -7.31
C PHE A 93 -0.97 14.52 -8.04
N THR A 94 0.22 14.48 -8.63
CA THR A 94 0.84 15.61 -9.34
C THR A 94 0.27 15.80 -10.74
N ALA A 95 -0.28 14.73 -11.33
CA ALA A 95 -0.97 14.68 -12.60
C ALA A 95 -2.10 13.62 -12.56
N ASP A 96 -2.95 13.61 -13.57
CA ASP A 96 -3.96 12.57 -13.76
C ASP A 96 -3.27 11.23 -14.04
N VAL A 97 -3.79 10.15 -13.47
CA VAL A 97 -3.35 8.79 -13.82
C VAL A 97 -4.25 8.29 -14.95
N ALA A 98 -3.71 8.19 -16.16
CA ALA A 98 -4.49 7.90 -17.35
C ALA A 98 -5.15 6.50 -17.36
N SER A 99 -4.55 5.54 -16.65
CA SER A 99 -4.99 4.14 -16.62
C SER A 99 -5.19 3.63 -15.20
N ALA A 100 -6.29 2.90 -14.99
CA ALA A 100 -6.49 2.12 -13.77
C ALA A 100 -5.62 0.85 -13.73
N HIS A 101 -5.12 0.37 -14.88
CA HIS A 101 -4.19 -0.75 -14.94
C HIS A 101 -2.75 -0.23 -14.76
N LEU A 102 -2.14 -0.63 -13.64
CA LEU A 102 -0.79 -0.24 -13.26
C LEU A 102 0.10 -1.47 -13.19
N SER A 103 1.38 -1.30 -13.51
CA SER A 103 2.40 -2.32 -13.27
C SER A 103 2.95 -2.16 -11.85
N PHE A 104 3.27 -3.27 -11.21
CA PHE A 104 3.94 -3.26 -9.91
C PHE A 104 5.12 -4.24 -9.92
N LYS A 105 6.13 -3.90 -9.12
CA LYS A 105 7.27 -4.76 -8.79
C LYS A 105 7.47 -4.73 -7.29
N VAL A 106 7.42 -5.89 -6.66
CA VAL A 106 7.71 -6.05 -5.25
C VAL A 106 8.91 -6.95 -5.06
N VAL A 107 9.88 -6.46 -4.29
CA VAL A 107 11.06 -7.21 -3.86
C VAL A 107 10.96 -7.40 -2.36
N THR A 108 11.07 -8.63 -1.91
CA THR A 108 11.08 -8.98 -0.49
C THR A 108 12.39 -9.66 -0.14
N ARG A 109 13.04 -9.20 0.91
CA ARG A 109 14.26 -9.81 1.46
C ARG A 109 13.99 -10.25 2.89
N PHE A 110 14.46 -11.44 3.21
CA PHE A 110 14.41 -12.02 4.54
C PHE A 110 15.77 -11.84 5.21
N ASP A 111 15.79 -11.74 6.53
CA ASP A 111 17.03 -11.69 7.32
C ASP A 111 17.94 -12.92 7.14
N ASP A 112 17.36 -14.07 6.80
CA ASP A 112 18.11 -15.29 6.44
C ASP A 112 18.72 -15.28 5.03
N GLY A 113 18.62 -14.15 4.31
CA GLY A 113 19.22 -13.94 3.00
C GLY A 113 18.39 -14.46 1.83
N ARG A 114 17.20 -15.04 2.06
CA ARG A 114 16.27 -15.36 0.98
C ARG A 114 15.76 -14.06 0.33
N GLU A 115 15.39 -14.17 -0.94
CA GLU A 115 14.73 -13.09 -1.68
C GLU A 115 13.50 -13.61 -2.43
N GLY A 116 12.45 -12.80 -2.46
CA GLY A 116 11.28 -12.97 -3.28
C GLY A 116 11.17 -11.81 -4.27
N LEU A 117 10.75 -12.13 -5.51
CA LEU A 117 10.42 -11.14 -6.53
C LEU A 117 9.03 -11.42 -7.06
N MET A 118 8.26 -10.35 -7.18
CA MET A 118 6.94 -10.34 -7.74
C MET A 118 6.79 -9.18 -8.70
N CYS A 119 6.32 -9.45 -9.92
CA CYS A 119 5.94 -8.42 -10.87
C CYS A 119 4.59 -8.78 -11.47
N GLY A 120 3.85 -7.76 -11.92
CA GLY A 120 2.65 -7.98 -12.70
C GLY A 120 1.96 -6.67 -13.03
N GLU A 121 0.77 -6.80 -13.60
CA GLU A 121 -0.10 -5.70 -13.98
C GLU A 121 -1.52 -6.04 -13.54
N ASP A 122 -2.22 -5.09 -12.92
CA ASP A 122 -3.66 -5.25 -12.65
C ASP A 122 -4.31 -3.87 -12.48
N ASN A 123 -5.63 -3.90 -12.41
CA ASN A 123 -6.47 -2.78 -12.11
C ASN A 123 -6.35 -2.38 -10.63
N PHE A 124 -5.57 -1.33 -10.37
CA PHE A 124 -5.38 -0.69 -9.08
C PHE A 124 -6.69 -0.33 -8.37
N CYS A 125 -7.69 0.13 -9.12
CA CYS A 125 -8.99 0.55 -8.57
C CYS A 125 -9.82 -0.59 -7.99
N LYS A 126 -9.49 -1.86 -8.27
CA LYS A 126 -10.15 -3.00 -7.62
C LYS A 126 -9.73 -3.17 -6.16
N TRP A 127 -8.56 -2.67 -5.81
CA TRP A 127 -7.86 -3.01 -4.57
C TRP A 127 -7.69 -1.81 -3.66
N VAL A 128 -7.63 -0.63 -4.25
CA VAL A 128 -7.47 0.63 -3.54
C VAL A 128 -8.69 1.49 -3.74
N GLU A 129 -9.33 1.85 -2.64
CA GLU A 129 -10.35 2.89 -2.63
C GLU A 129 -9.65 4.25 -2.70
N VAL A 130 -9.92 4.99 -3.77
CA VAL A 130 -9.43 6.34 -3.97
C VAL A 130 -10.58 7.32 -3.71
N VAL A 131 -10.41 8.17 -2.69
CA VAL A 131 -11.36 9.24 -2.38
C VAL A 131 -10.73 10.60 -2.66
N GLN A 132 -11.37 11.37 -3.54
CA GLN A 132 -11.00 12.74 -3.87
C GLN A 132 -12.25 13.62 -3.73
N ASN A 133 -12.12 14.76 -3.04
CA ASN A 133 -13.23 15.68 -2.77
C ASN A 133 -14.47 15.00 -2.18
N GLY A 134 -14.27 14.03 -1.27
CA GLY A 134 -15.36 13.27 -0.64
C GLY A 134 -16.07 12.24 -1.53
N THR A 135 -15.58 12.01 -2.76
CA THR A 135 -16.17 11.07 -3.70
C THR A 135 -15.16 10.01 -4.14
N LYS A 136 -15.64 8.79 -4.46
CA LYS A 136 -14.78 7.76 -5.05
C LYS A 136 -14.41 8.18 -6.48
N ARG A 137 -13.12 8.33 -6.76
CA ARG A 137 -12.59 8.79 -8.04
C ARG A 137 -11.47 7.86 -8.49
N CYS A 138 -11.76 6.99 -9.45
CA CYS A 138 -10.78 6.07 -9.99
C CYS A 138 -10.98 5.88 -11.51
N PRO A 139 -9.93 5.96 -12.35
CA PRO A 139 -8.55 6.27 -11.97
C PRO A 139 -8.40 7.67 -11.33
N PRO A 140 -7.38 7.88 -10.50
CA PRO A 140 -7.20 9.14 -9.78
C PRO A 140 -6.88 10.28 -10.73
N GLU A 141 -7.50 11.43 -10.48
CA GLU A 141 -7.15 12.69 -11.12
C GLU A 141 -6.07 13.41 -10.30
N LYS A 142 -5.46 14.44 -10.88
CA LYS A 142 -4.59 15.36 -10.18
C LYS A 142 -5.28 15.96 -8.96
N GLY A 143 -4.55 16.00 -7.83
CA GLY A 143 -5.01 16.64 -6.60
C GLY A 143 -5.00 15.72 -5.38
N HIS A 144 -5.52 16.25 -4.28
CA HIS A 144 -5.52 15.56 -2.99
C HIS A 144 -6.33 14.27 -3.06
N ALA A 145 -5.79 13.21 -2.47
CA ALA A 145 -6.43 11.92 -2.40
C ALA A 145 -6.19 11.23 -1.07
N ARG A 146 -7.20 10.50 -0.62
CA ARG A 146 -7.10 9.47 0.41
C ARG A 146 -7.18 8.12 -0.28
N LEU A 147 -6.13 7.32 -0.13
CA LEU A 147 -6.06 5.95 -0.57
C LEU A 147 -6.31 5.04 0.63
N GLN A 148 -7.19 4.05 0.48
CA GLN A 148 -7.44 3.06 1.51
C GLN A 148 -7.49 1.66 0.91
N TRP A 149 -6.82 0.72 1.55
CA TRP A 149 -6.88 -0.69 1.20
C TRP A 149 -6.74 -1.56 2.44
N THR A 150 -7.07 -2.84 2.31
CA THR A 150 -6.97 -3.81 3.39
C THR A 150 -6.45 -5.12 2.83
N VAL A 151 -5.47 -5.70 3.52
CA VAL A 151 -4.84 -6.96 3.13
C VAL A 151 -5.09 -7.99 4.22
N MET A 152 -5.30 -9.25 3.83
CA MET A 152 -5.38 -10.37 4.76
C MET A 152 -4.05 -11.13 4.70
N LEU A 153 -3.36 -11.24 5.84
CA LEU A 153 -2.11 -11.98 5.93
C LEU A 153 -2.40 -13.42 6.34
N VAL A 154 -2.56 -14.32 5.37
CA VAL A 154 -2.88 -15.72 5.64
C VAL A 154 -1.61 -16.50 5.99
N GLY A 155 -1.62 -17.23 7.11
CA GLY A 155 -0.52 -18.06 7.54
C GLY A 155 -0.31 -19.31 6.68
N GLY A 156 0.73 -20.07 6.98
CA GLY A 156 1.17 -21.24 6.19
C GLY A 156 1.97 -20.90 4.94
N TRP A 157 1.87 -19.66 4.43
CA TRP A 157 2.65 -19.15 3.29
C TRP A 157 3.62 -18.04 3.67
N ILE A 158 3.38 -17.38 4.79
CA ILE A 158 4.19 -16.29 5.33
C ILE A 158 4.93 -16.82 6.56
N PRO A 159 6.25 -17.05 6.48
CA PRO A 159 7.05 -17.39 7.65
C PRO A 159 7.18 -16.18 8.59
N GLU A 160 7.36 -16.43 9.89
CA GLU A 160 7.84 -15.37 10.79
C GLU A 160 9.31 -15.07 10.45
N ALA A 161 9.63 -13.80 10.26
CA ALA A 161 10.97 -13.31 9.96
C ALA A 161 11.01 -11.79 10.05
N ASN A 162 12.21 -11.21 9.96
CA ASN A 162 12.34 -9.81 9.59
C ASN A 162 12.27 -9.66 8.07
N TYR A 163 11.40 -8.78 7.62
CA TYR A 163 11.15 -8.51 6.22
C TYR A 163 11.68 -7.13 5.86
N THR A 164 12.42 -7.05 4.76
CA THR A 164 12.59 -5.81 4.00
C THR A 164 11.77 -5.90 2.73
N ILE A 165 10.87 -4.95 2.48
CA ILE A 165 9.99 -4.93 1.31
C ILE A 165 10.21 -3.64 0.53
N THR A 166 10.32 -3.74 -0.79
CA THR A 166 10.33 -2.61 -1.72
C THR A 166 9.23 -2.79 -2.73
N VAL A 167 8.36 -1.79 -2.88
CA VAL A 167 7.22 -1.76 -3.80
C VAL A 167 7.40 -0.60 -4.77
N LEU A 168 7.52 -0.92 -6.05
CA LEU A 168 7.49 0.05 -7.13
C LEU A 168 6.17 -0.11 -7.88
N VAL A 169 5.43 0.97 -8.06
CA VAL A 169 4.22 1.02 -8.90
C VAL A 169 4.44 2.01 -10.03
N THR A 170 4.13 1.60 -11.25
CA THR A 170 4.29 2.42 -12.46
C THR A 170 3.05 2.40 -13.34
N THR A 171 2.87 3.47 -14.12
CA THR A 171 1.89 3.51 -15.21
C THR A 171 2.36 2.62 -16.37
N PRO A 172 1.47 2.26 -17.32
CA PRO A 172 1.86 1.58 -18.57
C PRO A 172 2.92 2.34 -19.38
N GLU A 173 2.94 3.67 -19.26
CA GLU A 173 3.90 4.56 -19.91
C GLU A 173 5.26 4.60 -19.19
N GLY A 174 5.37 3.95 -18.02
CA GLY A 174 6.59 3.83 -17.23
C GLY A 174 6.80 4.94 -16.19
N GLU A 175 5.82 5.81 -15.98
CA GLU A 175 5.89 6.84 -14.95
C GLU A 175 5.77 6.20 -13.56
N THR A 176 6.59 6.62 -12.61
CA THR A 176 6.52 6.09 -11.24
C THR A 176 5.33 6.70 -10.51
N VAL A 177 4.38 5.86 -10.12
CA VAL A 177 3.26 6.28 -9.27
C VAL A 177 3.74 6.43 -7.83
N SER A 178 4.43 5.41 -7.31
CA SER A 178 5.08 5.46 -6.00
C SER A 178 6.19 4.42 -5.93
N ASP A 179 7.19 4.72 -5.09
CA ASP A 179 8.27 3.79 -4.74
C ASP A 179 8.43 3.80 -3.22
N LEU A 180 8.07 2.69 -2.59
CA LEU A 180 7.99 2.54 -1.16
C LEU A 180 8.94 1.44 -0.69
N TRP A 181 9.53 1.68 0.47
CA TRP A 181 10.41 0.77 1.16
C TRP A 181 9.94 0.63 2.61
N THR A 182 10.03 -0.56 3.17
CA THR A 182 9.73 -0.77 4.58
C THR A 182 10.49 -1.96 5.14
N GLU A 183 10.70 -1.94 6.45
CA GLU A 183 11.29 -3.05 7.20
C GLU A 183 10.47 -3.27 8.47
N PHE A 184 10.10 -4.52 8.72
CA PHE A 184 9.36 -4.90 9.91
C PHE A 184 9.45 -6.40 10.17
N GLU A 185 9.22 -6.78 11.43
CA GLU A 185 9.08 -8.17 11.82
C GLU A 185 7.63 -8.63 11.59
N MET A 186 7.44 -9.76 10.90
CA MET A 186 6.13 -10.41 10.82
C MET A 186 6.04 -11.51 11.88
N ARG A 187 4.93 -11.50 12.62
CA ARG A 187 4.59 -12.49 13.65
C ARG A 187 3.16 -12.96 13.48
N TYR A 188 2.86 -14.18 13.92
CA TYR A 188 1.49 -14.65 14.09
C TYR A 188 0.77 -13.82 15.14
N LYS A 189 -0.54 -13.67 14.94
CA LYS A 189 -1.42 -13.16 15.98
C LYS A 189 -1.41 -14.14 17.17
N ASP A 190 -1.04 -13.63 18.35
CA ASP A 190 -1.10 -14.35 19.62
C ASP A 190 -2.51 -14.86 19.96
#